data_AF-I4IL25-F1
#
_entry.id   AF-I4IL25-F1
#
_cell.length_a   1.000
_cell.length_b   1.000
_cell.length_c   1.000
_cell.angle_alpha   90.00
_cell.angle_beta   90.00
_cell.angle_gamma   90.00
#
_symmetry.space_group_name_H-M   'P 1'
#
loop_
_entity.id
_entity.type
_entity.pdbx_description
1 polymer ?
#
loop_
_entity_poly.entity_id
_entity_poly.type
_entity_poly.pdbx_seq_one_letter_code
_entity_poly.pdbx_strand_id
1 'polypeptide(L)' 'MVSGSDDKTIKLWNLGTDWGLSDLMGRSCDWVRVYLHNPNSGVREEDRHLCDGIGGKSSVSGF' A
#
# COMPACT_ATOMS: atom_id res chain seq x y z
N MET A 1 -7.19 -10.14 2.20
CA MET A 1 -6.78 -9.41 3.42
C MET A 1 -5.27 -9.57 3.63
N VAL A 2 -4.57 -8.54 4.10
CA VAL A 2 -3.21 -8.66 4.63
C VAL A 2 -3.12 -8.10 6.03
N SER A 3 -2.32 -8.76 6.86
CA SER A 3 -1.86 -8.23 8.15
C SER A 3 -0.34 -8.30 8.21
N GLY A 4 0.28 -7.24 8.71
CA GLY A 4 1.63 -7.31 9.25
C GLY A 4 1.61 -7.92 10.65
N SER A 5 2.74 -8.49 11.05
CA SER A 5 2.94 -9.10 12.37
C SER A 5 4.29 -8.63 12.93
N ASP A 6 4.40 -8.57 14.26
CA ASP A 6 5.62 -8.14 14.96
C ASP A 6 6.81 -9.08 14.68
N ASP A 7 6.52 -10.32 14.26
CA ASP A 7 7.51 -11.29 13.77
C ASP A 7 8.12 -10.94 12.39
N LYS A 8 7.88 -9.72 11.90
CA LYS A 8 8.34 -9.19 10.61
C LYS A 8 7.79 -9.97 9.41
N THR A 9 6.69 -10.70 9.59
CA THR A 9 6.01 -11.40 8.50
C THR A 9 4.75 -10.68 8.05
N ILE A 10 4.44 -10.86 6.78
CA ILE A 10 3.19 -10.40 6.18
C ILE A 10 2.34 -11.64 5.89
N LYS A 11 1.17 -11.73 6.53
CA LYS A 11 0.20 -12.81 6.26
C LYS A 11 -0.78 -12.34 5.19
N LEU A 12 -0.72 -12.98 4.02
CA LEU A 12 -1.68 -12.79 2.93
C LEU A 12 -2.78 -13.85 3.01
N TRP A 13 -3.99 -13.40 3.31
CA TRP A 13 -5.18 -14.24 3.32
C TRP A 13 -5.89 -14.10 1.98
N ASN A 14 -5.85 -15.19 1.20
CA ASN A 14 -6.59 -15.31 -0.05
C ASN A 14 -8.07 -15.56 0.28
N LEU A 15 -8.91 -14.55 0.04
CA LEU A 15 -10.35 -14.58 0.30
C LEU A 15 -11.16 -15.07 -0.92
N GLY A 16 -10.53 -15.81 -1.84
CA GLY A 16 -11.14 -16.26 -3.09
C GLY A 16 -11.15 -15.21 -4.21
N THR A 17 -10.36 -14.15 -4.06
CA THR A 17 -10.14 -13.12 -5.08
C THR A 17 -8.83 -13.45 -5.81
N ASP A 18 -8.75 -13.24 -7.13
CA ASP A 18 -7.52 -13.46 -7.93
C ASP A 18 -6.64 -12.21 -7.92
N TRP A 19 -6.27 -11.76 -6.72
CA TRP A 19 -5.51 -10.54 -6.48
C TRP A 19 -4.14 -10.94 -5.92
N GLY A 20 -3.09 -10.60 -6.67
CA GLY A 20 -1.71 -10.84 -6.25
C GLY A 20 -1.28 -9.90 -5.12
N LEU A 21 -0.15 -10.22 -4.49
CA LEU A 21 0.46 -9.37 -3.46
C LEU A 21 0.70 -7.94 -3.98
N SER A 22 1.10 -7.79 -5.25
CA SER A 22 1.35 -6.48 -5.88
C SER A 22 0.09 -5.62 -5.98
N ASP A 23 -1.05 -6.21 -6.35
CA ASP A 23 -2.33 -5.51 -6.42
C ASP A 23 -2.76 -4.98 -5.05
N LEU A 24 -2.60 -5.81 -4.03
CA LEU A 24 -2.91 -5.43 -2.66
C LEU A 24 -1.98 -4.35 -2.13
N MET A 25 -0.67 -4.49 -2.36
CA MET A 25 0.30 -3.48 -1.94
C MET A 25 0.03 -2.14 -2.64
N GLY A 26 -0.30 -2.16 -3.93
CA GLY A 26 -0.72 -0.97 -4.67
C GLY A 26 -1.92 -0.28 -4.03
N ARG A 27 -3.02 -1.00 -3.83
CA ARG A 27 -4.25 -0.45 -3.22
C ARG A 27 -4.03 0.04 -1.78
N SER A 28 -3.23 -0.66 -0.99
CA SER A 28 -2.89 -0.24 0.36
C SER A 28 -2.08 1.06 0.33
N CYS A 29 -1.12 1.16 -0.57
CA CYS A 29 -0.29 2.35 -0.72
C CYS A 29 -1.07 3.54 -1.27
N ASP A 30 -2.08 3.34 -2.13
CA ASP A 30 -2.96 4.42 -2.59
C ASP A 30 -3.69 5.10 -1.44
N TRP A 31 -4.17 4.34 -0.44
CA TRP A 31 -4.82 4.91 0.74
C TRP A 31 -3.83 5.55 1.71
N VAL A 32 -2.72 4.85 2.01
CA VAL A 32 -1.74 5.29 3.00
C VAL A 32 -0.96 6.54 2.54
N ARG A 33 -0.75 6.73 1.23
CA ARG A 33 -0.09 7.94 0.68
C ARG A 33 -0.74 9.24 1.15
N VAL A 34 -2.06 9.27 1.26
CA VAL A 34 -2.79 10.45 1.75
C VAL A 34 -2.38 10.79 3.18
N TYR A 35 -2.19 9.77 4.03
CA TYR A 35 -1.73 9.94 5.39
C TYR A 35 -0.24 10.33 5.47
N LEU A 36 0.62 9.70 4.67
CA LEU A 36 2.06 9.98 4.62
C LEU A 36 2.37 11.42 4.18
N HIS A 37 1.61 11.95 3.22
CA HIS A 37 1.81 13.31 2.71
C HIS A 37 0.98 14.39 3.42
N ASN A 38 0.19 14.02 4.43
CA ASN A 38 -0.49 14.99 5.26
C ASN A 38 0.55 15.75 6.14
N PRO A 39 0.70 17.07 6.02
CA PRO A 39 1.67 17.82 6.82
C PRO A 39 1.38 17.79 8.33
N ASN A 40 0.14 17.47 8.72
CA ASN A 40 -0.31 17.44 10.12
C ASN A 40 -0.30 16.03 10.75
N SER A 41 0.14 14.99 10.05
CA SER A 41 0.08 13.60 10.56
C SER A 41 1.23 13.23 11.51
N GLY A 42 2.23 14.11 11.66
CA GLY A 42 3.40 13.84 12.52
C GLY A 42 4.31 12.73 12.00
N VAL A 43 4.13 12.28 10.76
CA VAL A 43 4.96 11.24 10.11
C VAL A 43 6.41 11.73 9.98
N ARG A 44 7.37 10.84 10.20
CA ARG A 44 8.82 11.13 10.05
C ARG A 44 9.14 11.33 8.56
N GLU A 45 10.15 12.13 8.25
CA GLU A 45 10.51 12.41 6.84
C GLU A 45 10.91 11.13 6.10
N GLU A 46 11.68 10.26 6.75
CA GLU A 46 12.06 8.91 6.29
C GLU A 46 10.88 7.96 5.97
N ASP A 47 9.72 8.16 6.61
CA ASP A 47 8.57 7.28 6.42
C ASP A 47 7.67 7.74 5.26
N ARG A 48 7.85 8.97 4.78
CA ARG A 48 7.01 9.54 3.70
C ARG A 48 7.17 8.80 2.37
N HIS A 49 8.27 8.06 2.22
CA HIS A 49 8.64 7.31 1.02
C HIS A 49 8.38 5.80 1.14
N LEU A 50 7.70 5.32 2.19
CA LEU A 50 7.38 3.90 2.39
C LEU A 50 6.63 3.24 1.21
N CYS A 51 5.89 4.04 0.45
CA CYS A 51 5.12 3.57 -0.70
C CYS A 51 5.79 3.89 -2.04
N ASP A 52 6.99 4.46 -2.07
CA ASP A 52 7.64 4.81 -3.33
C ASP A 52 7.92 3.54 -4.15
N GLY A 53 7.55 3.57 -5.44
CA GLY A 53 7.66 2.41 -6.33
C GLY A 53 6.59 1.31 -6.13
N ILE A 54 5.66 1.45 -5.17
CA ILE A 54 4.58 0.49 -4.95
C ILE A 54 3.28 1.00 -5.60
N GLY A 55 2.83 0.32 -6.66
CA GLY A 55 1.65 0.77 -7.41
C GLY A 55 2.06 1.79 -8.47
N GLY A 56 2.22 1.29 -9.69
CA GLY A 56 2.74 2.03 -10.82
C GLY A 56 2.26 1.47 -12.14
N LYS A 57 0.95 1.18 -12.23
CA LYS A 57 0.15 1.30 -13.45
C LYS A 57 -1.25 1.65 -12.99
N SER A 58 -1.52 2.94 -12.82
CA SER A 58 -2.85 3.40 -13.14
C SER A 58 -3.02 3.03 -14.61
N SER A 59 -3.72 1.91 -14.90
CA SER A 59 -4.38 1.79 -16.17
C SER A 59 -5.29 3.00 -16.24
N VAL A 60 -4.81 4.04 -16.90
CA VAL A 60 -5.66 4.98 -17.61
C VAL A 60 -6.48 4.12 -18.57
N SER A 61 -7.57 3.60 -18.04
CA SER A 61 -8.62 3.00 -18.84
C SER A 61 -9.33 4.22 -19.39
N GLY A 62 -8.90 4.60 -20.59
CA GLY A 62 -9.53 5.66 -21.35
C GLY A 62 -11.02 5.39 -21.45
N PHE A 63 -11.79 6.32 -20.90
CA PHE A 63 -13.05 6.79 -21.46
C PHE A 63 -12.88 8.29 -21.68
#